data_AF-A0A9N8DW21-F1
#
_entry.id   AF-A0A9N8DW21-F1
#
_cell.length_a   1.000
_cell.length_b   1.000
_cell.length_c   1.000
_cell.angle_alpha   90.00
_cell.angle_beta   90.00
_cell.angle_gamma   90.00
#
_symmetry.space_group_name_H-M   'P 1'
#
loop_
_entity.id
_entity.type
_entity.pdbx_description
1 polymer ?
#
loop_
_entity_poly.entity_id
_entity_poly.type
_entity_poly.pdbx_seq_one_letter_code
_entity_poly.pdbx_strand_id
1 'polypeptide(L)'
;MGRFFKKLISKVERKISNPRDAQAMFEEKKPDAMKNDIRMISGCEDAQTSADVSNVGAFKLPDPAGRAGGACTSTLLSILYKDEKVPEDDLSFTEVLTAMRENLKKSGFSQIPQLTASGPIDVNTDFDLVPKTATGTKRAVMVGINYVGHSPGELRGCHNDVGNMKRYIMEVHGFEEENIHVLMDDGKHEEPTMENMLNAYKKVVAESGDGDAVFLHYSGHGTKLRDDDDGEEADGYDEALVPLDYKEKGMIRDDDLYDILVKPLKHGVHMVALMDCCHSGTIMDLPYIFRADGSDQQMHLDESLDLDGLFEAFGGVAVGILSSIFK
;
A
#
# COMPACT_ATOMS: atom_id res chain seq x y z
N MET A 1 27.85 -46.31 -2.17
CA MET A 1 27.71 -45.15 -3.08
C MET A 1 26.83 -44.06 -2.43
N GLY A 2 27.12 -43.66 -1.18
CA GLY A 2 26.20 -42.81 -0.40
C GLY A 2 26.80 -42.06 0.78
N ARG A 3 28.13 -41.92 0.84
CA ARG A 3 28.84 -41.16 1.89
C ARG A 3 29.71 -40.01 1.35
N PHE A 4 29.73 -39.81 0.04
CA PHE A 4 30.50 -38.73 -0.59
C PHE A 4 29.65 -37.52 -1.01
N PHE A 5 28.31 -37.65 -1.03
CA PHE A 5 27.40 -36.56 -1.40
C PHE A 5 26.94 -35.69 -0.22
N LYS A 6 27.20 -36.10 1.03
CA LYS A 6 26.92 -35.28 2.23
C LYS A 6 28.03 -34.27 2.55
N LYS A 7 29.06 -34.15 1.72
CA LYS A 7 30.25 -33.31 1.97
C LYS A 7 30.39 -32.12 1.01
N LEU A 8 29.29 -31.72 0.36
CA LEU A 8 29.26 -30.56 -0.55
C LEU A 8 28.07 -29.62 -0.32
N ILE A 9 27.47 -29.63 0.88
CA ILE A 9 26.59 -28.56 1.38
C ILE A 9 27.07 -28.17 2.78
N SER A 10 28.36 -27.81 2.88
CA SER A 10 28.94 -27.29 4.13
C SER A 10 29.82 -26.06 3.85
N LYS A 11 29.42 -25.23 2.89
CA LYS A 11 30.13 -23.99 2.60
C LYS A 11 29.12 -22.86 2.49
N VAL A 12 29.29 -21.92 3.41
CA VAL A 12 28.70 -20.58 3.49
C VAL A 12 27.32 -20.50 4.18
N GLU A 13 27.26 -20.88 5.45
CA GLU A 13 26.42 -20.11 6.38
C GLU A 13 27.19 -18.82 6.67
N ARG A 14 26.94 -17.78 5.87
CA ARG A 14 27.39 -16.42 6.20
C ARG A 14 26.59 -15.98 7.41
N LYS A 15 27.28 -15.77 8.53
CA LYS A 15 26.70 -15.09 9.69
C LYS A 15 26.33 -13.68 9.25
N ILE A 16 25.04 -13.36 9.17
CA ILE A 16 24.56 -12.05 8.71
C ILE A 16 24.87 -11.03 9.80
N SER A 17 25.90 -10.21 9.60
CA SER A 17 26.37 -9.26 10.62
C SER A 17 25.84 -7.83 10.45
N ASN A 18 25.08 -7.56 9.39
CA ASN A 18 24.61 -6.21 9.04
C ASN A 18 23.35 -6.27 8.12
N PRO A 19 22.37 -5.35 8.27
CA PRO A 19 21.19 -5.22 7.40
C PRO A 19 21.45 -5.29 5.89
N ARG A 20 22.59 -4.78 5.40
CA ARG A 20 22.95 -4.87 3.97
C ARG A 20 23.16 -6.30 3.49
N ASP A 21 23.72 -7.16 4.33
CA ASP A 21 23.92 -8.58 4.00
C ASP A 21 22.59 -9.34 4.01
N ALA A 22 21.66 -8.94 4.89
CA ALA A 22 20.30 -9.49 4.95
C ALA A 22 19.52 -9.18 3.67
N GLN A 23 19.51 -7.92 3.25
CA GLN A 23 18.87 -7.48 2.02
C GLN A 23 19.45 -8.21 0.80
N ALA A 24 20.77 -8.32 0.70
CA ALA A 24 21.42 -9.05 -0.39
C ALA A 24 21.01 -10.54 -0.41
N MET A 25 20.90 -11.18 0.77
CA MET A 25 20.46 -12.57 0.86
C MET A 25 18.98 -12.73 0.50
N PHE A 26 18.12 -11.81 0.96
CA PHE A 26 16.70 -11.78 0.60
C PHE A 26 16.54 -11.70 -0.91
N GLU A 27 17.19 -10.73 -1.56
CA GLU A 27 17.13 -10.57 -3.02
C GLU A 27 17.72 -11.77 -3.79
N GLU A 28 18.79 -12.39 -3.30
CA GLU A 28 19.37 -13.58 -3.94
C GLU A 28 18.40 -14.77 -3.96
N LYS A 29 17.62 -14.92 -2.88
CA LYS A 29 16.75 -16.08 -2.68
C LYS A 29 15.28 -15.83 -3.04
N LYS A 30 14.92 -14.57 -3.26
CA LYS A 30 13.56 -14.11 -3.56
C LYS A 30 12.99 -14.87 -4.76
N PRO A 31 11.90 -15.65 -4.57
CA PRO A 31 11.20 -16.33 -5.65
C PRO A 31 10.85 -15.37 -6.78
N ASP A 32 10.90 -15.85 -8.03
CA ASP A 32 10.55 -15.02 -9.17
C ASP A 32 9.16 -14.43 -9.01
N ALA A 33 8.16 -15.19 -8.56
CA ALA A 33 6.79 -14.72 -8.32
C ALA A 33 6.65 -13.49 -7.39
N MET A 34 7.68 -13.17 -6.58
CA MET A 34 7.71 -11.96 -5.75
C MET A 34 8.30 -10.72 -6.46
N LYS A 35 8.84 -10.87 -7.67
CA LYS A 35 9.46 -9.79 -8.46
C LYS A 35 8.44 -9.01 -9.29
N ASN A 36 7.24 -8.84 -8.75
CA ASN A 36 6.22 -7.93 -9.27
C ASN A 36 6.58 -6.49 -8.87
N ASP A 37 6.10 -5.49 -9.59
CA ASP A 37 6.27 -4.07 -9.21
C ASP A 37 5.01 -3.60 -8.50
N ILE A 38 4.99 -3.75 -7.17
CA ILE A 38 3.88 -3.38 -6.31
C ILE A 38 4.40 -2.36 -5.30
N ARG A 39 3.70 -1.24 -5.19
CA ARG A 39 4.04 -0.14 -4.31
C ARG A 39 2.80 0.26 -3.53
N MET A 40 2.98 0.68 -2.29
CA MET A 40 1.90 1.21 -1.48
C MET A 40 2.34 2.49 -0.79
N ILE A 41 1.50 3.51 -0.86
CA ILE A 41 1.66 4.75 -0.10
C ILE A 41 0.57 4.76 0.97
N SER A 42 0.96 4.99 2.22
CA SER A 42 0.02 5.03 3.35
C SER A 42 0.33 6.17 4.31
N GLY A 43 -0.65 6.51 5.14
CA GLY A 43 -0.61 7.69 5.99
C GLY A 43 -0.12 7.46 7.42
N CYS A 44 0.21 6.25 7.89
CA CYS A 44 0.29 6.03 9.33
C CYS A 44 1.39 5.10 9.85
N GLU A 45 1.72 5.34 11.13
CA GLU A 45 2.39 4.45 12.07
C GLU A 45 1.41 4.18 13.23
N ASP A 46 1.22 2.91 13.50
CA ASP A 46 0.40 2.06 14.38
C ASP A 46 -0.22 2.54 15.71
N ALA A 47 -0.10 3.82 16.10
CA ALA A 47 -0.66 4.32 17.35
C ALA A 47 -1.72 5.43 17.19
N GLN A 48 -2.18 5.71 15.97
CA GLN A 48 -2.93 6.94 15.67
C GLN A 48 -4.26 6.67 14.96
N THR A 49 -5.31 7.37 15.41
CA THR A 49 -6.65 7.35 14.80
C THR A 49 -6.68 8.12 13.49
N SER A 50 -7.46 7.64 12.51
CA SER A 50 -7.63 8.21 11.19
C SER A 50 -8.37 9.52 11.38
N ALA A 51 -7.93 10.55 10.67
CA ALA A 51 -8.39 11.89 10.94
C ALA A 51 -8.85 12.56 9.64
N ASP A 52 -10.14 12.92 9.61
CA ASP A 52 -10.70 13.76 8.56
C ASP A 52 -10.07 15.16 8.60
N VAL A 53 -9.69 15.68 7.44
CA VAL A 53 -9.38 17.10 7.28
C VAL A 53 -10.70 17.86 7.13
N SER A 54 -11.04 18.68 8.13
CA SER A 54 -12.30 19.44 8.15
C SER A 54 -12.42 20.55 7.09
N ASN A 55 -11.34 20.89 6.37
CA ASN A 55 -11.33 21.92 5.34
C ASN A 55 -10.29 21.63 4.24
N VAL A 56 -10.67 20.85 3.23
CA VAL A 56 -9.80 20.58 2.06
C VAL A 56 -9.53 21.84 1.20
N GLY A 57 -10.28 22.93 1.41
CA GLY A 57 -10.05 24.21 0.76
C GLY A 57 -8.68 24.81 1.07
N ALA A 58 -8.05 24.45 2.20
CA ALA A 58 -6.68 24.83 2.52
C ALA A 58 -5.64 24.18 1.56
N PHE A 59 -5.99 23.04 0.95
CA PHE A 59 -5.17 22.33 -0.02
C PHE A 59 -5.41 22.78 -1.47
N LYS A 60 -6.32 23.74 -1.69
CA LYS A 60 -6.68 24.28 -3.02
C LYS A 60 -7.09 23.22 -4.05
N LEU A 61 -7.63 22.08 -3.60
CA LEU A 61 -8.15 21.06 -4.52
C LEU A 61 -9.50 21.52 -5.10
N PRO A 62 -9.81 21.20 -6.37
CA PRO A 62 -11.02 21.64 -7.06
C PRO A 62 -12.28 21.00 -6.46
N ASP A 63 -12.91 21.75 -5.56
CA ASP A 63 -13.99 21.34 -4.70
C ASP A 63 -15.37 21.80 -5.21
N PRO A 64 -16.36 20.89 -5.40
CA PRO A 64 -17.73 21.29 -5.68
C PRO A 64 -18.55 21.74 -4.45
N ALA A 65 -18.10 21.56 -3.19
CA ALA A 65 -18.99 21.68 -2.02
C ALA A 65 -18.40 21.93 -0.60
N GLY A 66 -17.11 22.15 -0.38
CA GLY A 66 -16.53 22.51 0.93
C GLY A 66 -16.34 21.34 1.90
N ARG A 67 -16.19 20.09 1.42
CA ARG A 67 -16.29 18.88 2.26
C ARG A 67 -14.94 18.35 2.77
N ALA A 68 -14.98 17.53 3.82
CA ALA A 68 -13.79 16.92 4.41
C ALA A 68 -13.08 15.95 3.44
N GLY A 69 -11.88 15.51 3.77
CA GLY A 69 -11.10 14.50 3.01
C GLY A 69 -10.10 13.81 3.91
N GLY A 70 -9.66 12.62 3.54
CA GLY A 70 -8.60 11.87 4.21
C GLY A 70 -7.28 12.62 4.11
N ALA A 71 -6.56 12.68 5.24
CA ALA A 71 -5.38 13.51 5.36
C ALA A 71 -4.25 13.04 4.43
N CYS A 72 -4.12 11.73 4.17
CA CYS A 72 -3.08 11.19 3.30
C CYS A 72 -3.36 11.54 1.82
N THR A 73 -4.56 11.21 1.32
CA THR A 73 -4.99 11.46 -0.06
C THR A 73 -4.96 12.95 -0.37
N SER A 74 -5.57 13.77 0.50
CA SER A 74 -5.64 15.22 0.31
C SER A 74 -4.24 15.84 0.27
N THR A 75 -3.34 15.38 1.12
CA THR A 75 -1.97 15.91 1.18
C THR A 75 -1.18 15.51 -0.06
N LEU A 76 -1.25 14.24 -0.49
CA LEU A 76 -0.57 13.77 -1.70
C LEU A 76 -1.03 14.57 -2.92
N LEU A 77 -2.35 14.70 -3.13
CA LEU A 77 -2.89 15.47 -4.25
C LEU A 77 -2.49 16.94 -4.20
N SER A 78 -2.38 17.55 -3.01
CA SER A 78 -1.94 18.94 -2.89
C SER A 78 -0.49 19.19 -3.33
N ILE A 79 0.31 18.12 -3.40
CA ILE A 79 1.70 18.14 -3.87
C ILE A 79 1.74 17.81 -5.35
N LEU A 80 1.08 16.73 -5.77
CA LEU A 80 1.16 16.21 -7.14
C LEU A 80 0.25 16.93 -8.14
N TYR A 81 -0.78 17.63 -7.67
CA TYR A 81 -1.85 18.15 -8.52
C TYR A 81 -2.41 19.45 -7.96
N LYS A 82 -1.62 20.53 -8.13
CA LYS A 82 -1.93 21.86 -7.57
C LYS A 82 -1.99 22.92 -8.66
N ASP A 83 -3.04 23.75 -8.62
CA ASP A 83 -3.25 24.85 -9.57
C ASP A 83 -3.20 24.36 -11.04
N GLU A 84 -3.72 23.15 -11.34
CA GLU A 84 -3.69 22.47 -12.65
C GLU A 84 -2.28 22.25 -13.21
N LYS A 85 -1.26 22.27 -12.34
CA LYS A 85 0.11 21.89 -12.67
C LYS A 85 0.40 20.52 -12.07
N VAL A 86 1.12 19.73 -12.85
CA VAL A 86 1.61 18.38 -12.48
C VAL A 86 3.10 18.50 -12.19
N PRO A 87 3.52 18.86 -10.96
CA PRO A 87 4.94 18.96 -10.60
C PRO A 87 5.62 17.60 -10.42
N GLU A 88 4.99 16.47 -10.79
CA GLU A 88 5.63 15.14 -10.74
C GLU A 88 6.96 15.09 -11.49
N ASP A 89 7.11 15.90 -12.55
CA ASP A 89 8.30 15.89 -13.41
C ASP A 89 9.60 16.32 -12.70
N ASP A 90 9.54 16.90 -11.49
CA ASP A 90 10.72 17.46 -10.79
C ASP A 90 10.90 16.99 -9.33
N LEU A 91 10.03 16.13 -8.79
CA LEU A 91 10.11 15.68 -7.38
C LEU A 91 10.45 14.20 -7.26
N SER A 92 11.41 13.88 -6.39
CA SER A 92 11.69 12.50 -6.00
C SER A 92 10.65 11.93 -5.02
N PHE A 93 10.61 10.59 -4.87
CA PHE A 93 9.78 9.96 -3.82
C PHE A 93 10.04 10.57 -2.44
N THR A 94 11.31 10.75 -2.08
CA THR A 94 11.72 11.36 -0.81
C THR A 94 11.15 12.76 -0.64
N GLU A 95 11.21 13.60 -1.67
CA GLU A 95 10.68 14.96 -1.63
C GLU A 95 9.16 14.98 -1.51
N VAL A 96 8.45 14.11 -2.24
CA VAL A 96 7.00 13.98 -2.14
C VAL A 96 6.59 13.56 -0.72
N LEU A 97 7.14 12.46 -0.21
CA LEU A 97 6.78 11.92 1.12
C LEU A 97 7.19 12.88 2.26
N THR A 98 8.33 13.58 2.12
CA THR A 98 8.76 14.61 3.08
C THR A 98 7.82 15.82 3.06
N ALA A 99 7.44 16.30 1.88
CA ALA A 99 6.47 17.39 1.74
C ALA A 99 5.10 16.98 2.32
N MET A 100 4.70 15.71 2.15
CA MET A 100 3.50 15.18 2.80
C MET A 100 3.63 15.26 4.33
N ARG A 101 4.75 14.79 4.89
CA ARG A 101 4.98 14.83 6.35
C ARG A 101 4.90 16.26 6.89
N GLU A 102 5.49 17.22 6.20
CA GLU A 102 5.44 18.62 6.60
C GLU A 102 4.01 19.19 6.58
N ASN A 103 3.24 18.89 5.54
CA ASN A 103 1.87 19.37 5.39
C ASN A 103 0.93 18.75 6.44
N LEU A 104 1.11 17.46 6.75
CA LEU A 104 0.41 16.77 7.82
C LEU A 104 0.72 17.41 9.18
N LYS A 105 2.01 17.62 9.51
CA LYS A 105 2.44 18.29 10.74
C LYS A 105 1.86 19.71 10.86
N LYS A 106 1.90 20.51 9.79
CA LYS A 106 1.33 21.88 9.75
C LYS A 106 -0.18 21.88 10.01
N SER A 107 -0.87 20.82 9.59
CA SER A 107 -2.31 20.63 9.79
C SER A 107 -2.65 19.97 11.13
N GLY A 108 -1.66 19.69 11.99
CA GLY A 108 -1.85 19.10 13.31
C GLY A 108 -1.96 17.57 13.32
N PHE A 109 -1.70 16.90 12.19
CA PHE A 109 -1.69 15.44 12.11
C PHE A 109 -0.33 14.86 12.50
N SER A 110 -0.37 13.81 13.30
CA SER A 110 0.83 13.09 13.76
C SER A 110 1.31 12.02 12.78
N GLN A 111 0.52 11.75 11.75
CA GLN A 111 0.71 10.78 10.66
C GLN A 111 2.06 10.90 9.94
N ILE A 112 2.75 9.76 9.79
CA ILE A 112 4.02 9.65 9.05
C ILE A 112 3.73 8.94 7.73
N PRO A 113 3.90 9.61 6.59
CA PRO A 113 3.79 8.96 5.28
C PRO A 113 4.82 7.83 5.15
N GLN A 114 4.37 6.70 4.63
CA GLN A 114 5.20 5.54 4.35
C GLN A 114 5.06 5.14 2.88
N LEU A 115 6.17 4.64 2.34
CA LEU A 115 6.20 3.94 1.06
C LEU A 115 6.65 2.51 1.35
N THR A 116 5.80 1.54 1.03
CA THR A 116 6.19 0.13 1.02
C THR A 116 6.18 -0.45 -0.38
N ALA A 117 6.99 -1.47 -0.63
CA ALA A 117 7.12 -2.05 -1.96
C ALA A 117 7.50 -3.54 -1.93
N SER A 118 7.12 -4.25 -2.99
CA SER A 118 7.53 -5.63 -3.22
C SER A 118 9.04 -5.76 -3.41
N GLY A 119 9.70 -4.76 -3.98
CA GLY A 119 11.15 -4.69 -4.21
C GLY A 119 11.74 -3.33 -3.84
N PRO A 120 13.07 -3.22 -3.74
CA PRO A 120 13.71 -1.97 -3.33
C PRO A 120 13.55 -0.90 -4.43
N ILE A 121 13.11 0.29 -4.03
CA ILE A 121 13.02 1.48 -4.87
C ILE A 121 14.11 2.46 -4.45
N ASP A 122 14.78 3.09 -5.42
CA ASP A 122 15.63 4.25 -5.13
C ASP A 122 14.73 5.46 -4.90
N VAL A 123 14.49 5.78 -3.63
CA VAL A 123 13.61 6.89 -3.21
C VAL A 123 14.13 8.29 -3.60
N ASN A 124 15.33 8.38 -4.17
CA ASN A 124 15.90 9.63 -4.68
C ASN A 124 15.63 9.84 -6.18
N THR A 125 15.01 8.88 -6.87
CA THR A 125 14.55 9.08 -8.26
C THR A 125 13.19 9.76 -8.29
N ASP A 126 12.86 10.30 -9.46
CA ASP A 126 11.56 10.92 -9.76
C ASP A 126 10.41 10.05 -9.26
N PHE A 127 9.45 10.68 -8.59
CA PHE A 127 8.22 10.05 -8.18
C PHE A 127 7.39 9.71 -9.44
N ASP A 128 6.94 8.47 -9.52
CA ASP A 128 5.94 8.07 -10.52
C ASP A 128 4.82 7.24 -9.89
N LEU A 129 3.58 7.62 -10.21
CA LEU A 129 2.41 6.78 -9.97
C LEU A 129 2.24 5.72 -11.07
N VAL A 130 2.63 6.08 -12.29
CA VAL A 130 2.63 5.19 -13.45
C VAL A 130 3.97 5.34 -14.16
N PRO A 131 4.86 4.33 -14.11
CA PRO A 131 6.17 4.42 -14.71
C PRO A 131 6.06 4.42 -16.23
N LYS A 132 7.04 5.02 -16.91
CA LYS A 132 7.11 5.08 -18.38
C LYS A 132 7.16 3.70 -19.06
N THR A 133 7.50 2.66 -18.29
CA THR A 133 7.50 1.26 -18.73
C THR A 133 6.10 0.65 -18.81
N ALA A 134 5.10 1.21 -18.11
CA ALA A 134 3.72 0.79 -18.18
C ALA A 134 3.06 1.33 -19.47
N THR A 135 3.06 0.48 -20.50
CA THR A 135 2.61 0.82 -21.87
C THR A 135 1.26 0.19 -22.23
N GLY A 136 0.70 -0.63 -21.33
CA GLY A 136 -0.56 -1.34 -21.48
C GLY A 136 -1.76 -0.54 -20.97
N THR A 137 -2.79 -1.26 -20.54
CA THR A 137 -4.03 -0.70 -20.03
C THR A 137 -3.85 -0.19 -18.61
N LYS A 138 -4.44 0.97 -18.32
CA LYS A 138 -4.46 1.58 -16.99
C LYS A 138 -5.80 1.27 -16.33
N ARG A 139 -5.78 0.55 -15.20
CA ARG A 139 -6.97 0.05 -14.50
C ARG A 139 -6.99 0.56 -13.08
N ALA A 140 -8.16 0.90 -12.54
CA ALA A 140 -8.25 1.30 -11.15
C ALA A 140 -9.42 0.66 -10.41
N VAL A 141 -9.23 0.42 -9.12
CA VAL A 141 -10.30 0.12 -8.17
C VAL A 141 -10.23 1.15 -7.06
N MET A 142 -11.33 1.87 -6.85
CA MET A 142 -11.40 2.98 -5.90
C MET A 142 -12.55 2.76 -4.92
N VAL A 143 -12.23 2.74 -3.63
CA VAL A 143 -13.16 2.45 -2.56
C VAL A 143 -13.22 3.64 -1.61
N GLY A 144 -14.42 4.19 -1.39
CA GLY A 144 -14.65 5.29 -0.45
C GLY A 144 -15.83 4.98 0.44
N ILE A 145 -15.61 4.83 1.74
CA ILE A 145 -16.67 4.43 2.68
C ILE A 145 -16.85 5.51 3.76
N ASN A 146 -18.02 6.15 3.77
CA ASN A 146 -18.40 7.12 4.80
C ASN A 146 -19.17 6.48 5.96
N TYR A 147 -19.60 5.22 5.83
CA TYR A 147 -20.39 4.49 6.82
C TYR A 147 -21.65 5.27 7.24
N VAL A 148 -22.37 5.81 6.27
CA VAL A 148 -23.52 6.69 6.50
C VAL A 148 -24.55 5.99 7.40
N GLY A 149 -24.88 6.59 8.55
CA GLY A 149 -25.80 6.02 9.53
C GLY A 149 -25.18 5.07 10.55
N HIS A 150 -23.87 4.81 10.50
CA HIS A 150 -23.15 4.05 11.53
C HIS A 150 -22.67 4.97 12.65
N SER A 151 -23.25 4.86 13.83
CA SER A 151 -22.78 5.59 15.03
C SER A 151 -22.00 4.67 15.97
N PRO A 152 -20.83 5.08 16.49
CA PRO A 152 -20.14 6.38 16.31
C PRO A 152 -19.13 6.46 15.14
N GLY A 153 -19.25 5.63 14.09
CA GLY A 153 -18.21 5.42 13.07
C GLY A 153 -18.38 6.13 11.73
N GLU A 154 -19.28 7.11 11.61
CA GLU A 154 -19.52 7.82 10.34
C GLU A 154 -18.37 8.77 9.99
N LEU A 155 -17.87 8.69 8.75
CA LEU A 155 -16.87 9.57 8.14
C LEU A 155 -17.52 10.50 7.12
N ARG A 156 -16.79 11.54 6.68
CA ARG A 156 -17.34 12.52 5.72
C ARG A 156 -16.43 12.81 4.53
N GLY A 157 -15.19 12.33 4.55
CA GLY A 157 -14.18 12.64 3.55
C GLY A 157 -13.99 11.63 2.43
N CYS A 158 -14.35 10.37 2.65
CA CYS A 158 -13.89 9.27 1.82
C CYS A 158 -14.42 9.32 0.38
N HIS A 159 -15.67 9.75 0.19
CA HIS A 159 -16.23 9.96 -1.15
C HIS A 159 -15.52 11.08 -1.92
N ASN A 160 -15.08 12.12 -1.21
CA ASN A 160 -14.37 13.24 -1.83
C ASN A 160 -12.94 12.83 -2.22
N ASP A 161 -12.27 12.03 -1.41
CA ASP A 161 -10.95 11.47 -1.74
C ASP A 161 -11.00 10.67 -3.03
N VAL A 162 -11.98 9.75 -3.16
CA VAL A 162 -12.19 8.95 -4.37
C VAL A 162 -12.43 9.86 -5.58
N GLY A 163 -13.29 10.86 -5.44
CA GLY A 163 -13.60 11.80 -6.53
C GLY A 163 -12.38 12.61 -6.99
N ASN A 164 -11.58 13.12 -6.05
CA ASN A 164 -10.39 13.91 -6.37
C ASN A 164 -9.28 13.05 -6.98
N MET A 165 -9.05 11.87 -6.42
CA MET A 165 -8.05 10.93 -6.94
C MET A 165 -8.45 10.41 -8.31
N LYS A 166 -9.74 10.09 -8.54
CA LYS A 166 -10.25 9.66 -9.85
C LYS A 166 -9.98 10.72 -10.91
N ARG A 167 -10.28 11.98 -10.60
CA ARG A 167 -10.01 13.11 -11.51
C ARG A 167 -8.52 13.19 -11.85
N TYR A 168 -7.67 13.15 -10.83
CA TYR A 168 -6.23 13.24 -10.99
C TYR A 168 -5.67 12.12 -11.88
N ILE A 169 -5.99 10.85 -11.63
CA ILE A 169 -5.46 9.75 -12.46
C ILE A 169 -6.00 9.78 -13.89
N MET A 170 -7.22 10.27 -14.11
CA MET A 170 -7.77 10.45 -15.46
C MET A 170 -7.06 11.59 -16.21
N GLU A 171 -6.94 12.76 -15.59
CA GLU A 171 -6.41 13.96 -16.25
C GLU A 171 -4.88 13.94 -16.43
N VAL A 172 -4.17 13.39 -15.45
CA VAL A 172 -2.69 13.39 -15.43
C VAL A 172 -2.15 12.10 -16.01
N HIS A 173 -2.68 10.97 -15.57
CA HIS A 173 -2.16 9.66 -15.92
C HIS A 173 -2.94 8.99 -17.05
N GLY A 174 -4.00 9.60 -17.60
CA GLY A 174 -4.72 9.09 -18.77
C GLY A 174 -5.42 7.76 -18.52
N PHE A 175 -5.95 7.54 -17.31
CA PHE A 175 -6.84 6.42 -17.06
C PHE A 175 -8.19 6.66 -17.76
N GLU A 176 -8.65 5.69 -18.53
CA GLU A 176 -9.98 5.76 -19.16
C GLU A 176 -11.07 5.38 -18.16
N GLU A 177 -12.19 6.11 -18.16
CA GLU A 177 -13.26 5.95 -17.16
C GLU A 177 -13.83 4.53 -17.12
N GLU A 178 -13.94 3.86 -18.27
CA GLU A 178 -14.39 2.47 -18.39
C GLU A 178 -13.49 1.44 -17.69
N ASN A 179 -12.23 1.79 -17.40
CA ASN A 179 -11.27 0.94 -16.70
C ASN A 179 -11.17 1.27 -15.21
N ILE A 180 -12.02 2.16 -14.69
CA ILE A 180 -12.06 2.57 -13.28
C ILE A 180 -13.32 2.02 -12.61
N HIS A 181 -13.16 1.07 -11.71
CA HIS A 181 -14.26 0.53 -10.89
C HIS A 181 -14.34 1.29 -9.56
N VAL A 182 -15.49 1.90 -9.28
CA VAL A 182 -15.70 2.73 -8.08
C VAL A 182 -16.76 2.10 -7.17
N LEU A 183 -16.41 1.88 -5.90
CA LEU A 183 -17.33 1.43 -4.85
C LEU A 183 -17.50 2.52 -3.77
N MET A 184 -18.73 2.96 -3.52
CA MET A 184 -19.05 3.98 -2.51
C MET A 184 -20.43 3.78 -1.91
N ASP A 185 -20.59 4.05 -0.61
CA ASP A 185 -21.87 4.06 0.11
C ASP A 185 -22.65 5.38 -0.09
N ASP A 186 -22.69 5.88 -1.33
CA ASP A 186 -23.36 7.14 -1.70
C ASP A 186 -24.79 6.96 -2.27
N GLY A 187 -25.25 5.71 -2.33
CA GLY A 187 -26.54 5.32 -2.90
C GLY A 187 -26.61 5.39 -4.44
N LYS A 188 -25.47 5.57 -5.12
CA LYS A 188 -25.38 5.61 -6.59
C LYS A 188 -24.41 4.57 -7.14
N HIS A 189 -23.28 4.39 -6.49
CA HIS A 189 -22.27 3.40 -6.87
C HIS A 189 -22.60 2.03 -6.28
N GLU A 190 -21.86 1.01 -6.72
CA GLU A 190 -21.89 -0.30 -6.07
C GLU A 190 -21.43 -0.15 -4.62
N GLU A 191 -22.17 -0.73 -3.69
CA GLU A 191 -21.85 -0.59 -2.27
C GLU A 191 -20.54 -1.33 -1.94
N PRO A 192 -19.65 -0.73 -1.13
CA PRO A 192 -18.37 -1.32 -0.74
C PRO A 192 -18.56 -2.36 0.38
N THR A 193 -19.33 -3.40 0.09
CA THR A 193 -19.43 -4.61 0.93
C THR A 193 -18.16 -5.44 0.82
N MET A 194 -17.91 -6.34 1.77
CA MET A 194 -16.78 -7.27 1.72
C MET A 194 -16.76 -8.02 0.38
N GLU A 195 -17.88 -8.58 -0.02
CA GLU A 195 -18.00 -9.35 -1.26
C GLU A 195 -17.67 -8.50 -2.50
N ASN A 196 -18.21 -7.29 -2.59
CA ASN A 196 -18.00 -6.44 -3.76
C ASN A 196 -16.55 -5.93 -3.84
N MET A 197 -15.95 -5.58 -2.71
CA MET A 197 -14.53 -5.18 -2.65
C MET A 197 -13.62 -6.32 -3.10
N LEU A 198 -13.79 -7.52 -2.53
CA LEU A 198 -12.97 -8.68 -2.90
C LEU A 198 -13.15 -9.08 -4.37
N ASN A 199 -14.37 -8.98 -4.90
CA ASN A 199 -14.65 -9.24 -6.31
C ASN A 199 -13.98 -8.23 -7.23
N ALA A 200 -14.00 -6.94 -6.88
CA ALA A 200 -13.32 -5.89 -7.64
C ALA A 200 -11.80 -6.09 -7.67
N TYR A 201 -11.19 -6.42 -6.51
CA TYR A 201 -9.77 -6.73 -6.41
C TYR A 201 -9.37 -7.96 -7.22
N LYS A 202 -10.11 -9.08 -7.09
CA LYS A 202 -9.87 -10.30 -7.89
C LYS A 202 -9.98 -10.02 -9.38
N LYS A 203 -10.99 -9.23 -9.78
CA LYS A 203 -11.24 -8.90 -11.19
C LYS A 203 -10.10 -8.08 -11.78
N VAL A 204 -9.67 -6.99 -11.12
CA VAL A 204 -8.61 -6.13 -11.67
C VAL A 204 -7.29 -6.90 -11.82
N VAL A 205 -6.96 -7.77 -10.86
CA VAL A 205 -5.76 -8.62 -10.94
C VAL A 205 -5.88 -9.64 -12.08
N ALA A 206 -7.03 -10.31 -12.23
CA ALA A 206 -7.23 -11.30 -13.27
C ALA A 206 -7.14 -10.70 -14.68
N GLU A 207 -7.68 -9.49 -14.86
CA GLU A 207 -7.73 -8.75 -16.12
C GLU A 207 -6.41 -8.03 -16.47
N SER A 208 -5.49 -7.90 -15.52
CA SER A 208 -4.20 -7.23 -15.75
C SER A 208 -3.16 -8.15 -16.37
N GLY A 209 -2.34 -7.61 -17.28
CA GLY A 209 -1.26 -8.32 -17.97
C GLY A 209 0.01 -7.48 -18.12
N ASP A 210 1.02 -8.06 -18.77
CA ASP A 210 2.32 -7.41 -19.00
C ASP A 210 2.17 -6.02 -19.63
N GLY A 211 2.79 -5.03 -19.00
CA GLY A 211 2.73 -3.61 -19.37
C GLY A 211 1.56 -2.83 -18.78
N ASP A 212 0.55 -3.47 -18.19
CA ASP A 212 -0.58 -2.77 -17.56
C ASP A 212 -0.15 -2.03 -16.27
N ALA A 213 -0.86 -0.94 -15.97
CA ALA A 213 -0.76 -0.25 -14.68
C ALA A 213 -2.07 -0.37 -13.91
N VAL A 214 -1.99 -0.73 -12.63
CA VAL A 214 -3.11 -0.86 -11.72
C VAL A 214 -2.98 0.17 -10.61
N PHE A 215 -4.03 0.95 -10.38
CA PHE A 215 -4.11 1.88 -9.27
C PHE A 215 -5.22 1.47 -8.31
N LEU A 216 -4.86 1.21 -7.05
CA LEU A 216 -5.81 0.90 -5.98
C LEU A 216 -5.90 2.11 -5.06
N HIS A 217 -7.12 2.50 -4.70
CA HIS A 217 -7.34 3.56 -3.72
C HIS A 217 -8.38 3.12 -2.71
N TYR A 218 -8.04 3.23 -1.43
CA TYR A 218 -8.96 3.00 -0.32
C TYR A 218 -8.97 4.24 0.58
N SER A 219 -10.15 4.78 0.85
CA SER A 219 -10.38 5.76 1.91
C SER A 219 -11.55 5.30 2.78
N GLY A 220 -11.29 5.10 4.07
CA GLY A 220 -12.23 4.53 5.01
C GLY A 220 -11.59 4.20 6.36
N HIS A 221 -12.26 3.40 7.18
CA HIS A 221 -11.67 2.93 8.44
C HIS A 221 -10.66 1.82 8.18
N GLY A 222 -9.59 1.80 8.97
CA GLY A 222 -8.69 0.67 9.14
C GLY A 222 -8.63 0.30 10.62
N THR A 223 -8.32 -0.95 10.93
CA THR A 223 -8.27 -1.45 12.31
C THR A 223 -7.13 -2.45 12.48
N LYS A 224 -6.80 -2.74 13.74
CA LYS A 224 -5.91 -3.86 14.12
C LYS A 224 -6.74 -4.91 14.83
N LEU A 225 -6.73 -6.13 14.32
CA LEU A 225 -7.30 -7.29 14.99
C LEU A 225 -6.19 -8.03 15.70
N ARG A 226 -6.50 -8.71 16.81
CA ARG A 226 -5.49 -9.55 17.46
C ARG A 226 -5.38 -10.83 16.65
N ASP A 227 -4.16 -11.24 16.37
CA ASP A 227 -3.90 -12.52 15.70
C ASP A 227 -4.49 -13.65 16.58
N ASP A 228 -5.37 -14.46 15.98
CA ASP A 228 -6.01 -15.61 16.62
C ASP A 228 -5.20 -16.89 16.36
N ASP A 229 -4.27 -16.85 15.39
CA ASP A 229 -3.30 -17.88 15.08
C ASP A 229 -1.95 -17.59 15.79
N ASP A 230 -1.17 -18.62 16.03
CA ASP A 230 -0.08 -18.64 16.99
C ASP A 230 1.22 -17.96 16.51
N GLY A 231 1.15 -16.69 16.09
CA GLY A 231 2.26 -15.74 16.07
C GLY A 231 2.98 -15.57 14.74
N GLU A 232 2.25 -15.24 13.67
CA GLU A 232 2.85 -14.92 12.37
C GLU A 232 3.45 -13.49 12.35
N GLU A 233 2.82 -12.51 13.00
CA GLU A 233 3.36 -11.14 13.08
C GLU A 233 4.14 -10.84 14.37
N ALA A 234 5.21 -10.04 14.26
CA ALA A 234 6.09 -9.71 15.39
C ALA A 234 5.41 -8.88 16.51
N ASP A 235 4.32 -8.17 16.21
CA ASP A 235 3.53 -7.41 17.18
C ASP A 235 2.23 -8.14 17.63
N GLY A 236 1.81 -9.18 16.91
CA GLY A 236 0.64 -10.01 17.17
C GLY A 236 -0.71 -9.38 16.79
N TYR A 237 -0.74 -8.46 15.81
CA TYR A 237 -1.97 -7.80 15.36
C TYR A 237 -2.07 -7.55 13.84
N ASP A 238 -2.94 -8.30 13.15
CA ASP A 238 -3.28 -8.07 11.74
C ASP A 238 -3.91 -6.69 11.48
N GLU A 239 -3.45 -6.02 10.43
CA GLU A 239 -4.09 -4.83 9.88
C GLU A 239 -5.31 -5.24 9.05
N ALA A 240 -6.41 -4.48 9.13
CA ALA A 240 -7.62 -4.83 8.40
C ALA A 240 -8.40 -3.61 7.87
N LEU A 241 -8.89 -3.73 6.64
CA LEU A 241 -9.87 -2.82 6.07
C LEU A 241 -11.27 -3.13 6.61
N VAL A 242 -12.10 -2.10 6.75
CA VAL A 242 -13.44 -2.22 7.33
C VAL A 242 -14.49 -2.02 6.23
N PRO A 243 -15.08 -3.09 5.66
CA PRO A 243 -16.13 -2.97 4.65
C PRO A 243 -17.41 -2.34 5.22
N LEU A 244 -18.34 -1.94 4.35
CA LEU A 244 -19.62 -1.36 4.79
C LEU A 244 -20.41 -2.31 5.70
N ASP A 245 -20.39 -3.61 5.39
CA ASP A 245 -21.11 -4.68 6.09
C ASP A 245 -20.28 -5.39 7.17
N TYR A 246 -19.24 -4.73 7.71
CA TYR A 246 -18.29 -5.34 8.66
C TYR A 246 -18.94 -5.95 9.91
N LYS A 247 -20.10 -5.43 10.34
CA LYS A 247 -20.84 -5.97 11.49
C LYS A 247 -21.38 -7.37 11.25
N GLU A 248 -21.61 -7.73 9.99
CA GLU A 248 -22.17 -9.03 9.59
C GLU A 248 -21.10 -9.96 8.99
N LYS A 249 -20.15 -9.38 8.24
CA LYS A 249 -19.14 -10.14 7.49
C LYS A 249 -17.74 -10.14 8.11
N GLY A 250 -17.48 -9.24 9.06
CA GLY A 250 -16.13 -9.02 9.59
C GLY A 250 -15.32 -8.05 8.74
N MET A 251 -14.00 -8.07 8.92
CA MET A 251 -13.05 -7.17 8.27
C MET A 251 -12.29 -7.93 7.18
N ILE A 252 -11.64 -7.21 6.26
CA ILE A 252 -10.71 -7.80 5.28
C ILE A 252 -9.31 -7.64 5.84
N ARG A 253 -8.63 -8.76 6.15
CA ARG A 253 -7.27 -8.75 6.71
C ARG A 253 -6.21 -8.48 5.63
N ASP A 254 -5.04 -8.06 6.04
CA ASP A 254 -3.80 -8.00 5.24
C ASP A 254 -3.54 -9.30 4.47
N ASP A 255 -3.62 -10.47 5.13
CA ASP A 255 -3.45 -11.78 4.49
C ASP A 255 -4.42 -12.00 3.31
N ASP A 256 -5.69 -11.63 3.49
CA ASP A 256 -6.70 -11.72 2.43
C ASP A 256 -6.32 -10.83 1.24
N LEU A 257 -5.82 -9.61 1.52
CA LEU A 257 -5.39 -8.67 0.50
C LEU A 257 -4.14 -9.17 -0.20
N TYR A 258 -3.18 -9.73 0.53
CA TYR A 258 -1.97 -10.30 -0.02
C TYR A 258 -2.28 -11.46 -0.98
N ASP A 259 -3.13 -12.40 -0.57
CA ASP A 259 -3.53 -13.56 -1.37
C ASP A 259 -4.36 -13.18 -2.62
N ILE A 260 -5.03 -12.02 -2.60
CA ILE A 260 -5.87 -11.55 -3.71
C ILE A 260 -5.15 -10.57 -4.64
N LEU A 261 -4.30 -9.69 -4.10
CA LEU A 261 -3.67 -8.58 -4.81
C LEU A 261 -2.21 -8.84 -5.14
N VAL A 262 -1.43 -9.41 -4.21
CA VAL A 262 0.03 -9.47 -4.31
C VAL A 262 0.48 -10.77 -4.97
N LYS A 263 0.13 -11.89 -4.36
CA LYS A 263 0.53 -13.23 -4.79
C LYS A 263 0.07 -13.61 -6.21
N PRO A 264 -1.18 -13.34 -6.64
CA PRO A 264 -1.63 -13.69 -7.98
C PRO A 264 -1.27 -12.67 -9.06
N LEU A 265 -0.67 -11.52 -8.71
CA LEU A 265 -0.35 -10.50 -9.70
C LEU A 265 0.69 -11.03 -10.69
N LYS A 266 0.46 -10.79 -11.98
CA LYS A 266 1.35 -11.27 -13.04
C LYS A 266 2.58 -10.36 -13.14
N HIS A 267 3.71 -10.97 -13.47
CA HIS A 267 4.90 -10.24 -13.88
C HIS A 267 4.62 -9.25 -15.00
N GLY A 268 5.29 -8.10 -14.93
CA GLY A 268 5.14 -7.03 -15.91
C GLY A 268 3.96 -6.11 -15.66
N VAL A 269 3.08 -6.43 -14.71
CA VAL A 269 2.07 -5.50 -14.20
C VAL A 269 2.73 -4.58 -13.17
N HIS A 270 2.45 -3.28 -13.28
CA HIS A 270 2.79 -2.28 -12.27
C HIS A 270 1.56 -1.98 -11.42
N MET A 271 1.66 -2.05 -10.10
CA MET A 271 0.56 -1.73 -9.18
C MET A 271 0.99 -0.68 -8.16
N VAL A 272 0.18 0.37 -7.99
CA VAL A 272 0.29 1.30 -6.85
C VAL A 272 -1.00 1.29 -6.07
N ALA A 273 -0.89 1.10 -4.75
CA ALA A 273 -1.99 1.29 -3.81
C ALA A 273 -1.80 2.58 -3.00
N LEU A 274 -2.86 3.35 -2.85
CA LEU A 274 -2.94 4.46 -1.91
C LEU A 274 -3.96 4.10 -0.83
N MET A 275 -3.48 3.91 0.40
CA MET A 275 -4.30 3.52 1.54
C MET A 275 -4.44 4.71 2.50
N ASP A 276 -5.63 5.29 2.57
CA ASP A 276 -5.99 6.39 3.47
C ASP A 276 -6.83 5.86 4.62
N CYS A 277 -6.19 5.08 5.49
CA CYS A 277 -6.77 4.49 6.68
C CYS A 277 -5.74 4.36 7.81
N CYS A 278 -6.21 4.15 9.05
CA CYS A 278 -5.36 3.72 10.16
C CYS A 278 -4.71 2.38 9.87
N HIS A 279 -3.53 2.12 10.45
CA HIS A 279 -2.92 0.79 10.45
C HIS A 279 -2.89 0.23 9.03
N SER A 280 -2.17 0.93 8.17
CA SER A 280 -2.05 0.61 6.75
C SER A 280 -0.58 0.56 6.30
N GLY A 281 0.34 0.43 7.25
CA GLY A 281 1.76 0.35 6.96
C GLY A 281 2.10 -0.99 6.31
N THR A 282 1.47 -2.06 6.80
CA THR A 282 1.71 -3.45 6.41
C THR A 282 0.50 -4.12 5.75
N ILE A 283 -0.62 -3.43 5.52
CA ILE A 283 -1.88 -3.96 4.93
C ILE A 283 -1.77 -4.72 3.58
N MET A 284 -0.59 -4.81 2.97
CA MET A 284 -0.29 -5.61 1.78
C MET A 284 0.98 -6.49 1.92
N ASP A 285 1.56 -6.61 3.11
CA ASP A 285 2.78 -7.38 3.46
C ASP A 285 3.95 -7.19 2.50
N LEU A 286 4.19 -5.93 2.16
CA LEU A 286 5.26 -5.55 1.25
C LEU A 286 6.60 -5.46 2.01
N PRO A 287 7.62 -6.25 1.62
CA PRO A 287 8.83 -6.47 2.41
C PRO A 287 9.76 -5.26 2.53
N TYR A 288 9.62 -4.24 1.70
CA TYR A 288 10.45 -3.04 1.75
C TYR A 288 9.66 -1.86 2.27
N ILE A 289 10.27 -1.05 3.12
CA ILE A 289 9.68 0.15 3.70
C ILE A 289 10.62 1.35 3.65
N PHE A 290 10.03 2.54 3.50
CA PHE A 290 10.64 3.85 3.72
C PHE A 290 9.68 4.74 4.49
N ARG A 291 10.14 5.31 5.61
CA ARG A 291 9.38 6.21 6.48
C ARG A 291 9.87 7.65 6.33
N ALA A 292 8.95 8.58 6.08
CA ALA A 292 9.27 10.00 5.95
C ALA A 292 9.29 10.74 7.30
N ASP A 293 9.93 10.17 8.32
CA ASP A 293 10.15 10.81 9.63
C ASP A 293 11.53 11.49 9.75
N GLY A 294 12.40 11.25 8.76
CA GLY A 294 13.78 11.74 8.70
C GLY A 294 14.84 10.73 9.18
N SER A 295 14.45 9.52 9.60
CA SER A 295 15.38 8.43 9.92
C SER A 295 15.95 7.78 8.67
N ASP A 296 15.12 7.65 7.64
CA ASP A 296 15.45 6.85 6.47
C ASP A 296 16.04 7.71 5.34
N GLN A 297 17.10 7.20 4.72
CA GLN A 297 17.69 7.76 3.51
C GLN A 297 17.52 6.84 2.28
N GLN A 298 17.02 5.63 2.50
CA GLN A 298 16.82 4.59 1.50
C GLN A 298 15.76 3.61 2.01
N MET A 299 15.11 2.87 1.12
CA MET A 299 14.30 1.72 1.54
C MET A 299 15.16 0.66 2.23
N HIS A 300 14.56 -0.02 3.20
CA HIS A 300 15.14 -1.17 3.88
C HIS A 300 14.08 -2.27 4.02
N LEU A 301 14.50 -3.49 4.35
CA LEU A 301 13.56 -4.57 4.66
C LEU A 301 12.80 -4.21 5.93
N ASP A 302 11.48 -4.42 5.93
CA ASP A 302 10.69 -4.24 7.14
C ASP A 302 10.98 -5.39 8.11
N GLU A 303 11.49 -5.04 9.28
CA GLU A 303 11.91 -6.01 10.30
C GLU A 303 10.71 -6.54 11.11
N SER A 304 9.52 -5.93 10.99
CA SER A 304 8.30 -6.41 11.65
C SER A 304 7.61 -7.56 10.91
N LEU A 305 7.88 -7.75 9.61
CA LEU A 305 7.25 -8.78 8.79
C LEU A 305 7.92 -10.15 8.98
N ASP A 306 7.13 -11.23 8.93
CA ASP A 306 7.67 -12.58 8.80
C ASP A 306 8.15 -12.84 7.37
N LEU A 307 9.40 -12.43 7.11
CA LEU A 307 10.04 -12.64 5.82
C LEU A 307 10.24 -14.13 5.47
N ASP A 308 10.31 -15.03 6.45
CA ASP A 308 10.44 -16.47 6.18
C ASP A 308 9.06 -17.05 5.78
N GLY A 309 7.97 -16.69 6.46
CA GLY A 309 6.60 -17.01 6.05
C GLY A 309 6.27 -16.47 4.65
N LEU A 310 6.68 -15.24 4.35
CA LEU A 310 6.54 -14.62 3.02
C LEU A 310 7.21 -15.46 1.92
N PHE A 311 8.36 -16.06 2.20
CA PHE A 311 9.06 -16.94 1.27
C PHE A 311 8.28 -18.24 1.03
N GLU A 312 7.78 -18.85 2.10
CA GLU A 312 7.01 -20.09 2.04
C GLU A 312 5.69 -19.90 1.27
N ALA A 313 5.03 -18.75 1.43
CA ALA A 313 3.81 -18.38 0.69
C ALA A 313 4.01 -18.40 -0.84
N PHE A 314 5.22 -18.13 -1.31
CA PHE A 314 5.60 -18.19 -2.73
C PHE A 314 6.30 -19.51 -3.13
N GLY A 315 6.24 -20.54 -2.29
CA GLY A 315 6.86 -21.85 -2.54
C GLY A 315 8.39 -21.86 -2.39
N GLY A 316 8.95 -20.82 -1.78
CA GLY A 316 10.34 -20.74 -1.35
C GLY A 316 10.62 -21.60 -0.12
N VAL A 317 11.89 -21.68 0.27
CA VAL A 317 12.33 -22.38 1.48
C VAL A 317 12.72 -21.33 2.50
N ALA A 318 12.14 -21.37 3.71
CA ALA A 318 12.55 -20.52 4.83
C ALA A 318 14.07 -20.58 5.03
N VAL A 319 14.68 -19.41 5.16
CA VAL A 319 16.14 -19.27 5.10
C VAL A 319 16.74 -18.62 6.33
N GLY A 320 15.92 -18.41 7.36
CA GLY A 320 16.35 -17.92 8.65
C GLY A 320 16.92 -16.52 8.54
N ILE A 321 16.40 -15.72 7.60
CA ILE A 321 16.92 -14.40 7.25
C ILE A 321 16.94 -13.51 8.51
N LEU A 322 15.87 -13.56 9.31
CA LEU A 322 15.78 -12.84 10.59
C LEU A 322 16.53 -13.55 11.73
N SER A 323 16.51 -14.89 11.78
CA SER A 323 17.19 -15.67 12.84
C SER A 323 18.71 -15.48 12.89
N SER A 324 19.30 -14.99 11.79
CA SER A 324 20.73 -14.77 11.63
C SER A 324 21.19 -13.32 11.83
N ILE A 325 20.26 -12.35 11.85
CA ILE A 325 20.51 -10.92 12.13
C ILE A 325 20.53 -10.64 13.65
N PHE A 326 19.73 -11.39 14.43
CA PHE A 326 19.47 -11.10 15.85
C PHE A 326 20.14 -12.06 16.85
N LYS A 327 21.37 -12.54 16.58
CA LYS A 327 22.23 -13.23 17.56
C LYS A 327 23.62 -12.63 17.75
#